data_AF-A0A497LZK8-F1
#
_entry.id   AF-A0A497LZK8-F1
#
_cell.length_a   1.000
_cell.length_b   1.000
_cell.length_c   1.000
_cell.angle_alpha   90.00
_cell.angle_beta   90.00
_cell.angle_gamma   90.00
#
_symmetry.space_group_name_H-M   'P 1'
#
loop_
_entity.id
_entity.type
_entity.pdbx_description
1 polymer ?
#
loop_
_entity_poly.entity_id
_entity_poly.type
_entity_poly.pdbx_seq_one_letter_code
_entity_poly.pdbx_strand_id
1 'polypeptide(L)'
;MVPIPWSQVRYWRCTGCGICCMYYNVTLKFDEWLRIVQKFGIGVTEAGLNKLYLAKKTDGSCIFLSKSNGVYYCMLQDMKPLACKLWPFKILSRPKYGRSREAEFNYKGRRLYVYVDPFCPEIRLGKPTPIMISKIIPEFIEIALGIRKQQIYTTGNFFPRIQINKNLYRLI
;
A
#
# COMPACT_ATOMS: atom_id res chain seq x y z
N MET A 1 6.05 -14.56 -9.67
CA MET A 1 5.15 -14.37 -10.82
C MET A 1 5.47 -13.05 -11.50
N VAL A 2 5.22 -12.95 -12.81
CA VAL A 2 5.46 -11.71 -13.57
C VAL A 2 4.30 -10.71 -13.29
N PRO A 3 4.58 -9.44 -12.93
CA PRO A 3 3.53 -8.43 -12.76
C PRO A 3 2.68 -8.24 -14.01
N ILE A 4 1.37 -8.03 -13.82
CA ILE A 4 0.40 -7.82 -14.90
C ILE A 4 0.11 -6.33 -15.12
N PRO A 5 -0.23 -5.89 -16.33
CA PRO A 5 -0.68 -4.52 -16.58
C PRO A 5 -1.96 -4.16 -15.81
N TRP A 6 -2.05 -2.92 -15.33
CA TRP A 6 -3.25 -2.42 -14.63
C TRP A 6 -4.53 -2.55 -15.45
N SER A 7 -4.44 -2.46 -16.78
CA SER A 7 -5.57 -2.51 -17.69
C SER A 7 -6.28 -3.87 -17.71
N GLN A 8 -5.69 -4.90 -17.10
CA GLN A 8 -6.31 -6.21 -16.90
C GLN A 8 -7.00 -6.37 -15.54
N VAL A 9 -6.91 -5.37 -14.67
CA VAL A 9 -7.45 -5.42 -13.31
C VAL A 9 -8.76 -4.65 -13.27
N ARG A 10 -9.87 -5.39 -13.16
CA ARG A 10 -11.23 -4.85 -13.02
C ARG A 10 -11.34 -3.96 -11.79
N TYR A 11 -10.87 -4.48 -10.66
CA TYR A 11 -10.97 -3.82 -9.37
C TYR A 11 -9.96 -4.41 -8.39
N TRP A 12 -9.58 -3.61 -7.38
CA TRP A 12 -8.79 -4.05 -6.25
C TRP A 12 -9.21 -3.27 -5.00
N ARG A 13 -9.15 -3.91 -3.84
CA ARG A 13 -9.18 -3.23 -2.54
C ARG A 13 -8.35 -4.00 -1.53
N CYS A 14 -7.84 -3.32 -0.51
CA CYS A 14 -7.29 -4.00 0.65
C CYS A 14 -8.42 -4.48 1.56
N THR A 15 -8.48 -5.77 1.84
CA THR A 15 -9.42 -6.38 2.79
C THR A 15 -8.80 -6.61 4.17
N GLY A 16 -7.49 -6.42 4.31
CA GLY A 16 -6.75 -6.80 5.52
C GLY A 16 -6.62 -8.28 5.69
N CYS A 17 -6.43 -9.01 4.60
CA CYS A 17 -6.16 -10.44 4.66
C CYS A 17 -4.81 -10.77 5.34
N GLY A 18 -3.92 -9.79 5.55
CA GLY A 18 -2.63 -9.98 6.22
C GLY A 18 -1.54 -10.62 5.35
N ILE A 19 -1.87 -11.15 4.18
CA ILE A 19 -0.92 -11.87 3.29
C ILE A 19 0.31 -11.04 2.95
N CYS A 20 0.15 -9.75 2.62
CA CYS A 20 1.31 -8.91 2.34
C CYS A 20 2.23 -8.74 3.57
N CYS A 21 1.67 -8.72 4.77
CA CYS A 21 2.42 -8.62 6.02
C CYS A 21 3.11 -9.93 6.39
N MET A 22 2.56 -11.07 5.97
CA MET A 22 3.15 -12.39 6.19
C MET A 22 4.30 -12.67 5.24
N TYR A 23 4.11 -12.48 3.94
CA TYR A 23 5.07 -12.98 2.94
C TYR A 23 6.10 -11.97 2.43
N TYR A 24 5.89 -10.66 2.66
CA TYR A 24 6.82 -9.65 2.15
C TYR A 24 7.71 -9.10 3.26
N ASN A 25 8.99 -8.92 2.94
CA ASN A 25 9.93 -8.16 3.74
C ASN A 25 9.77 -6.68 3.40
N VAL A 26 9.18 -5.92 4.33
CA VAL A 26 8.86 -4.52 4.12
C VAL A 26 10.13 -3.69 4.22
N THR A 27 10.65 -3.25 3.09
CA THR A 27 11.79 -2.33 3.03
C THR A 27 11.37 -0.94 3.49
N LEU A 28 12.21 -0.33 4.32
CA LEU A 28 12.06 1.03 4.83
C LEU A 28 13.00 1.98 4.10
N LYS A 29 12.52 3.20 3.85
CA LYS A 29 13.43 4.33 3.63
C LYS A 29 14.09 4.72 4.95
N PHE A 30 15.23 5.41 4.87
CA PHE A 30 15.94 5.87 6.06
C PHE A 30 15.07 6.76 6.96
N ASP A 31 14.31 7.69 6.37
CA ASP A 31 13.41 8.59 7.12
C ASP A 31 12.21 7.84 7.74
N GLU A 32 11.77 6.74 7.14
CA GLU A 32 10.73 5.87 7.70
C GLU A 32 11.28 5.07 8.88
N TRP A 33 12.46 4.48 8.70
CA TRP A 33 13.17 3.75 9.75
C TRP A 33 13.42 4.62 10.97
N LEU A 34 13.97 5.83 10.79
CA LEU A 34 14.26 6.75 11.89
C LEU A 34 13.00 7.06 12.72
N ARG A 35 11.88 7.36 12.06
CA ARG A 35 10.60 7.65 12.73
C ARG A 35 10.05 6.43 13.48
N ILE A 36 10.19 5.23 12.91
CA ILE A 36 9.75 3.98 13.55
C ILE A 36 10.59 3.69 14.79
N VAL A 37 11.92 3.75 14.68
CA VAL A 37 12.84 3.48 15.79
C VAL A 37 12.68 4.49 16.92
N GLN A 38 12.51 5.77 16.61
CA GLN A 38 12.23 6.80 17.62
C GLN A 38 10.97 6.51 18.45
N LYS A 39 9.95 5.88 17.85
CA LYS A 39 8.67 5.63 18.52
C LYS A 39 8.61 4.27 19.22
N PHE A 40 9.24 3.25 18.65
CA PHE A 40 9.06 1.85 19.07
C PHE A 40 10.36 1.15 19.48
N GLY A 41 11.51 1.82 19.37
CA GLY A 41 12.83 1.24 19.61
C GLY A 41 13.38 0.48 18.40
N ILE A 42 14.65 0.09 18.47
CA ILE A 42 15.35 -0.57 17.34
C ILE A 42 14.82 -1.98 17.06
N GLY A 43 14.30 -2.67 18.09
CA GLY A 43 13.88 -4.08 18.02
C GLY A 43 12.69 -4.37 17.11
N VAL A 44 12.00 -3.35 16.57
CA VAL A 44 10.93 -3.52 15.58
C VAL A 44 11.44 -3.43 14.13
N THR A 45 12.76 -3.37 13.94
CA THR A 45 13.41 -3.29 12.63
C THR A 45 14.53 -4.31 12.51
N GLU A 46 14.86 -4.66 11.28
CA GLU A 46 15.97 -5.55 10.93
C GLU A 46 16.84 -4.88 9.87
N ALA A 47 18.16 -5.02 9.99
CA ALA A 47 19.11 -4.58 8.98
C ALA A 47 19.51 -5.77 8.09
N GLY A 48 19.38 -5.62 6.78
CA GLY A 48 20.02 -6.49 5.81
C GLY A 48 21.27 -5.84 5.23
N LEU A 49 21.92 -6.50 4.25
CA LEU A 49 23.19 -6.06 3.68
C LEU A 49 23.23 -4.58 3.25
N ASN A 50 22.17 -4.11 2.59
CA ASN A 50 22.10 -2.73 2.04
C ASN A 50 20.73 -2.08 2.25
N LYS A 51 19.88 -2.64 3.12
CA LYS A 51 18.48 -2.23 3.27
C LYS A 51 18.02 -2.39 4.71
N LEU A 52 17.07 -1.56 5.11
CA LEU A 52 16.39 -1.61 6.39
C LEU A 52 15.00 -2.20 6.19
N TYR A 53 14.54 -3.01 7.14
CA TYR A 53 13.27 -3.71 7.07
C TYR A 53 12.47 -3.54 8.36
N LEU A 54 11.15 -3.67 8.27
CA LEU A 54 10.36 -4.02 9.45
C LEU A 54 10.71 -5.43 9.91
N ALA A 55 10.86 -5.62 11.22
CA ALA A 55 11.13 -6.93 11.78
C ALA A 55 9.97 -7.92 11.54
N LYS A 56 10.27 -9.20 11.64
CA LYS A 56 9.30 -10.29 11.66
C LYS A 56 9.13 -10.87 13.06
N LYS A 57 7.93 -11.38 13.35
CA LYS A 57 7.68 -12.24 14.50
C LYS A 57 8.25 -13.63 14.24
N THR A 58 8.25 -14.47 15.27
CA THR A 58 8.67 -15.88 15.18
C THR A 58 7.84 -16.70 14.18
N ASP A 59 6.58 -16.33 13.93
CA ASP A 59 5.71 -16.95 12.92
C ASP A 59 5.95 -16.42 11.50
N GLY A 60 6.93 -15.56 11.29
CA GLY A 60 7.26 -14.94 9.99
C GLY A 60 6.36 -13.77 9.59
N SER A 61 5.34 -13.43 10.38
CA SER A 61 4.49 -12.26 10.13
C SER A 61 5.19 -10.95 10.50
N CYS A 62 4.81 -9.85 9.85
CA CYS A 62 5.31 -8.52 10.20
C CYS A 62 5.07 -8.24 11.70
N ILE A 63 6.07 -7.65 12.37
CA ILE A 63 6.00 -7.31 13.79
C ILE A 63 4.77 -6.45 14.15
N PHE A 64 4.31 -5.62 13.22
CA PHE A 64 3.13 -4.74 13.37
C PHE A 64 1.80 -5.35 12.88
N LEU A 65 1.79 -6.60 12.40
CA LEU A 65 0.56 -7.30 12.08
C LEU A 65 -0.11 -7.75 13.38
N SER A 66 -1.34 -7.32 13.63
CA SER A 66 -2.15 -7.81 14.73
C SER A 66 -3.40 -8.52 14.21
N LYS A 67 -4.01 -9.33 15.07
CA LYS A 67 -5.25 -10.06 14.79
C LYS A 67 -6.19 -9.92 15.99
N SER A 68 -7.43 -9.51 15.74
CA SER A 68 -8.49 -9.46 16.74
C SER A 68 -9.80 -9.95 16.12
N ASN A 69 -10.54 -10.81 16.82
CA ASN A 69 -11.80 -11.40 16.35
C ASN A 69 -11.72 -11.99 14.93
N GLY A 70 -10.60 -12.66 14.61
CA GLY A 70 -10.38 -13.25 13.28
C GLY A 70 -9.92 -12.27 12.19
N VAL A 71 -9.93 -10.96 12.45
CA VAL A 71 -9.58 -9.91 11.48
C VAL A 71 -8.15 -9.42 11.70
N TYR A 72 -7.36 -9.34 10.62
CA TYR A 72 -6.02 -8.76 10.69
C TYR A 72 -6.06 -7.24 10.51
N TYR A 73 -5.20 -6.55 11.24
CA TYR A 73 -4.99 -5.11 11.08
C TYR A 73 -3.52 -4.75 11.29
N CYS A 74 -3.09 -3.68 10.65
CA CYS A 74 -1.76 -3.11 10.82
C CYS A 74 -1.79 -2.12 11.98
N MET A 75 -0.91 -2.29 12.97
CA MET A 75 -0.77 -1.32 14.08
C MET A 75 -0.04 -0.03 13.68
N LEU A 76 0.50 0.02 12.46
CA LEU A 76 1.31 1.13 11.93
C LEU A 76 0.55 1.96 10.88
N GLN A 77 -0.78 2.05 10.90
CA GLN A 77 -1.56 2.73 9.84
C GLN A 77 -1.08 4.17 9.57
N ASP A 78 -0.92 4.98 10.62
CA ASP A 78 -0.55 6.41 10.48
C ASP A 78 0.90 6.61 10.03
N MET A 79 1.76 5.63 10.30
CA MET A 79 3.20 5.65 9.98
C MET A 79 3.57 4.60 8.93
N LYS A 80 2.57 4.12 8.17
CA LYS A 80 2.73 2.99 7.26
C LYS A 80 3.83 3.30 6.23
N PRO A 81 4.83 2.41 6.06
CA PRO A 81 5.91 2.62 5.09
C PRO A 81 5.39 2.70 3.65
N LEU A 82 6.12 3.39 2.78
CA LEU A 82 5.79 3.56 1.37
C LEU A 82 5.65 2.22 0.67
N ALA A 83 6.53 1.25 0.97
CA ALA A 83 6.44 -0.10 0.42
C ALA A 83 5.08 -0.75 0.72
N CYS A 84 4.60 -0.63 1.97
CA CYS A 84 3.28 -1.13 2.38
C CYS A 84 2.12 -0.34 1.75
N LYS A 85 2.31 0.96 1.49
CA LYS A 85 1.28 1.80 0.84
C LYS A 85 1.16 1.52 -0.65
N LEU A 86 2.24 1.13 -1.31
CA LEU A 86 2.27 0.89 -2.75
C LEU A 86 1.89 -0.52 -3.14
N TRP A 87 2.15 -1.52 -2.30
CA TRP A 87 1.80 -2.90 -2.64
C TRP A 87 0.27 -3.07 -2.81
N PRO A 88 -0.22 -3.78 -3.84
CA PRO A 88 0.52 -4.59 -4.82
C PRO A 88 0.93 -3.86 -6.13
N PHE A 89 0.79 -2.54 -6.20
CA PHE A 89 1.03 -1.77 -7.40
C PHE A 89 2.49 -1.34 -7.54
N LYS A 90 2.98 -1.35 -8.78
CA LYS A 90 4.31 -0.86 -9.17
C LYS A 90 4.11 0.31 -10.12
N ILE A 91 4.44 1.52 -9.67
CA ILE A 91 4.35 2.75 -10.45
C ILE A 91 5.75 3.07 -10.99
N LEU A 92 5.90 3.08 -12.31
CA LEU A 92 7.20 3.19 -12.97
C LEU A 92 7.20 4.30 -14.02
N SER A 93 8.35 4.95 -14.20
CA SER A 93 8.58 5.93 -15.28
C SER A 93 8.90 5.27 -16.63
N ARG A 94 9.29 4.00 -16.63
CA ARG A 94 9.63 3.19 -17.82
C ARG A 94 9.02 1.80 -17.68
N PRO A 95 8.61 1.13 -18.77
CA PRO A 95 8.06 -0.22 -18.69
C PRO A 95 9.15 -1.22 -18.31
N LYS A 96 8.85 -2.16 -17.41
CA LYS A 96 9.82 -3.18 -16.93
C LYS A 96 9.34 -4.62 -17.03
N TYR A 97 8.04 -4.87 -17.24
CA TYR A 97 7.46 -6.21 -17.17
C TYR A 97 6.74 -6.61 -18.47
N GLY A 98 7.14 -6.04 -19.60
CA GLY A 98 6.52 -6.26 -20.91
C GLY A 98 5.16 -5.56 -21.05
N ARG A 99 4.50 -5.75 -22.20
CA ARG A 99 3.12 -5.25 -22.44
C ARG A 99 2.95 -3.76 -22.14
N SER A 100 3.93 -2.97 -22.57
CA SER A 100 4.06 -1.55 -22.23
C SER A 100 2.82 -0.72 -22.59
N ARG A 101 2.19 -0.98 -23.75
CA ARG A 101 0.94 -0.32 -24.18
C ARG A 101 -0.20 -0.54 -23.20
N GLU A 102 -0.32 -1.74 -22.66
CA GLU A 102 -1.38 -2.11 -21.72
C GLU A 102 -1.09 -1.60 -20.30
N ALA A 103 0.19 -1.44 -19.95
CA ALA A 103 0.60 -0.92 -18.65
C ALA A 103 0.64 0.61 -18.62
N GLU A 104 0.56 1.28 -19.78
CA GLU A 104 0.60 2.73 -19.86
C GLU A 104 -0.61 3.37 -19.17
N PHE A 105 -0.37 4.39 -18.36
CA PHE A 105 -1.40 5.18 -17.70
C PHE A 105 -1.02 6.67 -17.82
N ASN A 106 -1.92 7.47 -18.40
CA ASN A 106 -1.74 8.93 -18.43
C ASN A 106 -2.35 9.54 -17.17
N TYR A 107 -1.51 10.10 -16.31
CA TYR A 107 -1.94 10.84 -15.14
C TYR A 107 -1.56 12.31 -15.29
N LYS A 108 -2.56 13.18 -15.55
CA LYS A 108 -2.38 14.63 -15.70
C LYS A 108 -1.29 15.01 -16.71
N GLY A 109 -1.31 14.37 -17.89
CA GLY A 109 -0.32 14.60 -18.94
C GLY A 109 1.00 13.86 -18.74
N ARG A 110 1.23 13.25 -17.57
CA ARG A 110 2.41 12.44 -17.30
C ARG A 110 2.15 10.98 -17.67
N ARG A 111 2.94 10.46 -18.61
CA ARG A 111 2.94 9.04 -18.96
C ARG A 111 3.68 8.22 -17.89
N LEU A 112 3.00 7.23 -17.34
CA LEU A 112 3.52 6.28 -16.35
C LEU A 112 3.21 4.85 -16.80
N TYR A 113 3.88 3.88 -16.19
CA TYR A 113 3.61 2.46 -16.41
C TYR A 113 3.21 1.83 -15.08
N VAL A 114 2.00 1.30 -15.02
CA VAL A 114 1.40 0.72 -13.81
C VAL A 114 1.25 -0.78 -14.00
N TYR A 115 1.89 -1.52 -13.10
CA TYR A 115 1.76 -2.98 -13.02
C TYR A 115 1.24 -3.38 -11.64
N VAL A 116 0.67 -4.58 -11.57
CA VAL A 116 0.11 -5.14 -10.35
C VAL A 116 0.75 -6.49 -10.10
N ASP A 117 1.21 -6.71 -8.87
CA ASP A 117 1.75 -7.99 -8.42
C ASP A 117 0.61 -9.01 -8.22
N PRO A 118 0.51 -10.06 -9.06
CA PRO A 118 -0.63 -10.98 -9.06
C PRO A 118 -0.70 -11.85 -7.79
N PHE A 119 0.30 -11.81 -6.92
CA PHE A 119 0.29 -12.54 -5.66
C PHE A 119 -0.74 -11.98 -4.65
N CYS A 120 -1.28 -10.78 -4.87
CA CYS A 120 -2.38 -10.28 -4.07
C CYS A 120 -3.68 -11.00 -4.43
N PRO A 121 -4.33 -11.73 -3.50
CA PRO A 121 -5.56 -12.46 -3.82
C PRO A 121 -6.78 -11.55 -4.02
N GLU A 122 -6.66 -10.27 -3.64
CA GLU A 122 -7.75 -9.30 -3.77
C GLU A 122 -7.84 -8.66 -5.17
N ILE A 123 -6.99 -9.10 -6.10
CA ILE A 123 -7.03 -8.66 -7.48
C ILE A 123 -8.20 -9.33 -8.19
N ARG A 124 -9.13 -8.52 -8.70
CA ARG A 124 -10.20 -9.00 -9.59
C ARG A 124 -9.82 -8.69 -11.01
N LEU A 125 -9.63 -9.71 -11.83
CA LEU A 125 -9.29 -9.57 -13.25
C LEU A 125 -10.52 -9.14 -14.07
N GLY A 126 -10.26 -8.48 -15.21
CA GLY A 126 -11.26 -8.04 -16.17
C GLY A 126 -11.14 -6.55 -16.52
N LYS A 127 -12.14 -6.02 -17.22
CA LYS A 127 -12.17 -4.61 -17.66
C LYS A 127 -12.16 -3.65 -16.45
N PRO A 128 -11.21 -2.70 -16.35
CA PRO A 128 -11.13 -1.75 -15.24
C PRO A 128 -12.42 -0.98 -15.02
N THR A 129 -12.84 -0.92 -13.76
CA THR A 129 -14.00 -0.13 -13.35
C THR A 129 -13.70 1.38 -13.35
N PRO A 130 -14.72 2.25 -13.45
CA PRO A 130 -14.51 3.70 -13.35
C PRO A 130 -13.79 4.13 -12.07
N ILE A 131 -14.07 3.48 -10.94
CA ILE A 131 -13.39 3.76 -9.66
C ILE A 131 -11.91 3.33 -9.67
N MET A 132 -11.59 2.23 -10.36
CA MET A 132 -10.21 1.77 -10.54
C MET A 132 -9.37 2.85 -11.24
N ILE A 133 -9.91 3.42 -12.33
CA ILE A 133 -9.25 4.42 -13.16
C ILE A 133 -9.23 5.80 -12.50
N SER A 134 -10.34 6.23 -11.87
CA SER A 134 -10.48 7.60 -11.38
C SER A 134 -10.04 7.81 -9.92
N LYS A 135 -9.93 6.75 -9.11
CA LYS A 135 -9.59 6.86 -7.68
C LYS A 135 -8.42 5.97 -7.27
N ILE A 136 -8.47 4.67 -7.57
CA ILE A 136 -7.52 3.68 -7.03
C ILE A 136 -6.13 3.86 -7.63
N ILE A 137 -6.00 3.77 -8.96
CA ILE A 137 -4.70 3.95 -9.63
C ILE A 137 -4.13 5.36 -9.40
N PRO A 138 -4.93 6.44 -9.52
CA PRO A 138 -4.50 7.79 -9.14
C PRO A 138 -3.94 7.90 -7.72
N GLU A 139 -4.58 7.28 -6.73
CA GLU A 139 -4.07 7.32 -5.35
C GLU A 139 -2.69 6.65 -5.22
N PHE A 140 -2.48 5.48 -5.84
CA PHE A 140 -1.16 4.85 -5.88
C PHE A 140 -0.11 5.72 -6.58
N ILE A 141 -0.47 6.36 -7.69
CA ILE A 141 0.42 7.28 -8.41
C ILE A 141 0.78 8.47 -7.53
N GLU A 142 -0.20 9.13 -6.90
CA GLU A 142 0.02 10.27 -6.03
C GLU A 142 0.92 9.92 -4.83
N ILE A 143 0.74 8.73 -4.26
CA ILE A 143 1.60 8.21 -3.18
C ILE A 143 3.02 7.94 -3.69
N ALA A 144 3.17 7.29 -4.85
CA ALA A 144 4.47 6.99 -5.45
C ALA A 144 5.26 8.26 -5.78
N LEU A 145 4.55 9.32 -6.21
CA LEU A 145 5.11 10.63 -6.52
C LEU A 145 5.33 11.52 -5.29
N GLY A 146 4.91 11.09 -4.10
CA GLY A 146 5.02 11.87 -2.86
C GLY A 146 4.03 13.04 -2.75
N ILE A 147 3.06 13.15 -3.67
CA ILE A 147 2.02 14.18 -3.68
C ILE A 147 1.00 13.93 -2.56
N ARG A 148 0.71 12.66 -2.27
CA ARG A 148 -0.24 12.22 -1.23
C ARG A 148 0.47 11.33 -0.22
N LYS A 149 0.23 11.57 1.08
CA LYS A 149 0.77 10.72 2.16
C LYS A 149 -0.23 9.69 2.69
N GLN A 150 -1.52 10.01 2.73
CA GLN A 150 -2.57 9.16 3.32
C GLN A 150 -3.24 8.27 2.27
N GLN A 151 -3.71 7.09 2.67
CA GLN A 151 -4.53 6.21 1.83
C GLN A 151 -6.00 6.41 2.20
N ILE A 152 -6.87 6.59 1.21
CA ILE A 152 -8.33 6.71 1.38
C ILE A 152 -9.03 5.54 0.68
N TYR A 153 -8.64 5.24 -0.55
CA TYR A 153 -9.26 4.19 -1.38
C TYR A 153 -8.47 2.87 -1.39
N THR A 154 -7.18 2.93 -1.04
CA THR A 154 -6.21 1.83 -1.17
C THR A 154 -5.79 1.22 0.16
N THR A 155 -6.57 1.46 1.22
CA THR A 155 -6.37 0.88 2.55
C THR A 155 -7.59 0.06 2.96
N GLY A 156 -7.40 -0.84 3.93
CA GLY A 156 -8.51 -1.63 4.48
C GLY A 156 -9.29 -0.81 5.51
N ASN A 157 -10.61 -0.81 5.39
CA ASN A 157 -11.51 -0.14 6.33
C ASN A 157 -11.83 -1.10 7.48
N PHE A 158 -10.98 -1.16 8.51
CA PHE A 158 -11.21 -1.99 9.70
C PHE A 158 -12.08 -1.33 10.75
N PHE A 159 -12.31 -0.02 10.61
CA PHE A 159 -13.22 0.74 11.45
C PHE A 159 -14.11 1.58 10.52
N PRO A 160 -15.44 1.62 10.72
CA PRO A 160 -16.24 2.67 10.11
C PRO A 160 -15.61 3.99 10.56
N ARG A 161 -15.28 4.87 9.60
CA ARG A 161 -14.93 6.26 9.95
C ARG A 161 -16.10 6.78 10.77
N ILE A 162 -15.92 6.91 12.08
CA ILE A 162 -16.77 7.79 12.86
C ILE A 162 -16.64 9.14 12.16
N GLN A 163 -17.70 9.56 11.49
CA GLN A 163 -17.79 10.91 10.97
C GLN A 163 -17.80 11.80 12.20
N ILE A 164 -16.62 12.29 12.61
CA ILE A 164 -16.54 13.35 13.60
C ILE A 164 -17.19 14.56 12.92
N ASN A 165 -18.44 14.80 13.30
CA ASN A 165 -19.22 15.91 12.84
C ASN A 165 -18.50 17.18 13.32
N LYS A 166 -17.93 17.95 12.38
CA LYS A 166 -17.14 19.16 12.69
C LYS A 166 -17.95 20.30 13.33
N ASN A 167 -19.23 20.07 13.65
CA ASN A 167 -20.11 21.07 14.25
C ASN A 167 -20.00 21.19 15.78
N LEU A 168 -19.12 20.46 16.46
CA LEU A 168 -18.97 20.57 17.92
C LEU A 168 -18.01 21.69 18.40
N TYR A 169 -17.34 22.42 17.51
CA TYR A 169 -16.47 23.56 17.87
C TYR A 169 -17.13 24.94 17.64
N ARG A 170 -18.45 25.03 17.80
CA ARG A 170 -19.19 26.31 17.73
C ARG A 170 -19.93 26.67 19.02
N LEU A 171 -19.61 26.04 20.13
CA LEU A 171 -20.19 26.34 21.45
C LEU A 171 -19.13 26.39 22.56
N ILE A 172 -18.03 27.11 22.31
CA ILE A 172 -17.19 27.73 23.34
C ILE A 172 -16.86 29.14 22.85
#